data_AF-A0A7S3VFY4-F1
#
_entry.id   AF-A0A7S3VFY4-F1
#
_cell.length_a   1.000
_cell.length_b   1.000
_cell.length_c   1.000
_cell.angle_alpha   90.00
_cell.angle_beta   90.00
_cell.angle_gamma   90.00
#
_symmetry.space_group_name_H-M   'P 1'
#
loop_
_entity.id
_entity.type
_entity.pdbx_description
1 polymer ?
#
loop_
_entity_poly.entity_id
_entity_poly.type
_entity_poly.pdbx_seq_one_letter_code
_entity_poly.pdbx_strand_id
1 'polypeptide(L)'
;MSPSVDSFVTNIQQYGEKVPKKLNTKIEEIARKAVEEMSKEAGNFLHEELDDDKHTEEQVKAIIELFPESLSQLDEDDVLPIHSATMSGCRSGARSSVSFVPLMASEGYRLGVGGEGNRGGLLSVVTNSADGHNAILYLAGSFFDGEKGPASEEFDRKRVRVLEKLRVMNLLKKVDIEEYDLVNHSLDLKCQRRSDFFTSWDPDALGARDSQWRVPIHDVF
;
A
#
# COMPACT_ATOMS: atom_id res chain seq x y z
N MET A 1 -25.29 32.36 17.25
CA MET A 1 -24.50 31.76 16.17
C MET A 1 -23.31 31.08 16.80
N SER A 2 -23.15 29.77 16.62
CA SER A 2 -21.95 29.08 17.09
C SER A 2 -20.75 29.49 16.21
N PRO A 3 -19.57 29.77 16.78
CA PRO A 3 -18.38 30.06 15.98
C PRO A 3 -18.04 28.86 15.08
N SER A 4 -17.55 29.13 13.86
CA SER A 4 -17.10 28.07 12.95
C SER A 4 -15.80 27.42 13.46
N VAL A 5 -15.53 26.18 13.05
CA VAL A 5 -14.27 25.49 13.36
C VAL A 5 -13.07 26.30 12.89
N ASP A 6 -13.12 26.87 11.69
CA ASP A 6 -12.03 27.69 11.14
C ASP A 6 -11.74 28.92 12.01
N SER A 7 -12.80 29.59 12.48
CA SER A 7 -12.65 30.75 13.37
C SER A 7 -12.05 30.33 14.72
N PHE A 8 -12.40 29.15 15.22
CA PHE A 8 -11.85 28.62 16.45
C PHE A 8 -10.36 28.27 16.33
N VAL A 9 -9.96 27.57 15.25
CA VAL A 9 -8.56 27.23 14.97
C VAL A 9 -7.71 28.50 14.81
N THR A 10 -8.21 29.47 14.03
CA THR A 10 -7.53 30.76 13.82
C THR A 10 -7.33 31.51 15.15
N ASN A 11 -8.36 31.54 16.00
CA ASN A 11 -8.28 32.19 17.30
C ASN A 11 -7.29 31.50 18.24
N ILE A 12 -7.22 30.16 18.23
CA ILE A 12 -6.22 29.43 19.02
C ILE A 12 -4.80 29.77 18.55
N GLN A 13 -4.56 29.79 17.24
CA GLN A 13 -3.24 30.15 16.70
C GLN A 13 -2.84 31.59 17.04
N GLN A 14 -3.80 32.52 16.99
CA GLN A 14 -3.55 33.94 17.25
C GLN A 14 -3.34 34.26 18.74
N TYR A 15 -4.05 33.56 19.64
CA TYR A 15 -4.11 33.93 21.06
C TYR A 15 -3.59 32.86 22.02
N GLY A 16 -3.12 31.71 21.53
CA GLY A 16 -2.75 30.54 22.33
C GLY A 16 -1.83 30.84 23.51
N GLU A 17 -0.81 31.67 23.32
CA GLU A 17 0.13 32.05 24.39
C GLU A 17 -0.51 32.88 25.53
N LYS A 18 -1.64 33.53 25.26
CA LYS A 18 -2.39 34.33 26.24
C LYS A 18 -3.47 33.52 26.95
N VAL A 19 -3.72 32.28 26.51
CA VAL A 19 -4.72 31.39 27.11
C VAL A 19 -4.21 30.89 28.46
N PRO A 20 -5.04 30.90 29.53
CA PRO A 20 -4.64 30.32 30.81
C PRO A 20 -4.17 28.87 30.66
N LYS A 21 -3.05 28.51 31.31
CA LYS A 21 -2.40 27.19 31.18
C LYS A 21 -3.38 26.01 31.27
N LYS A 22 -4.32 26.04 32.22
CA LYS A 22 -5.35 24.99 32.40
C LYS A 22 -6.22 24.82 31.15
N LEU A 23 -6.61 25.91 30.49
CA LEU A 23 -7.40 25.87 29.27
C LEU A 23 -6.55 25.43 28.08
N ASN A 24 -5.29 25.86 27.99
CA ASN A 24 -4.37 25.42 26.95
C ASN A 24 -4.14 23.89 27.00
N THR A 25 -3.91 23.32 28.19
CA THR A 25 -3.81 21.86 28.36
C THR A 25 -5.07 21.13 27.91
N LYS A 26 -6.26 21.71 28.11
CA LYS A 26 -7.50 21.10 27.64
C LYS A 26 -7.65 21.18 26.12
N ILE A 27 -7.22 22.28 25.52
CA ILE A 27 -7.17 22.44 24.05
C ILE A 27 -6.22 21.41 23.44
N GLU A 28 -5.02 21.25 24.00
CA GLU A 28 -4.06 20.23 23.56
C GLU A 28 -4.62 18.81 23.67
N GLU A 29 -5.32 18.49 24.77
CA GLU A 29 -5.98 17.18 24.93
C GLU A 29 -7.03 16.91 23.85
N ILE A 30 -7.87 17.92 23.54
CA ILE A 30 -8.90 17.82 22.51
C ILE A 30 -8.27 17.71 21.12
N ALA A 31 -7.27 18.55 20.81
CA ALA A 31 -6.58 18.54 19.54
C ALA A 31 -5.91 17.18 19.29
N ARG A 32 -5.24 16.61 20.32
CA ARG A 32 -4.63 15.28 20.23
C ARG A 32 -5.65 14.20 19.92
N LYS A 33 -6.80 14.19 20.61
CA LYS A 33 -7.89 13.24 20.34
C LYS A 33 -8.45 13.40 18.92
N ALA A 34 -8.64 14.64 18.47
CA ALA A 34 -9.12 14.91 17.12
C ALA A 34 -8.11 14.41 16.06
N VAL A 35 -6.80 14.64 16.25
CA VAL A 35 -5.76 14.12 15.34
C VAL A 35 -5.74 12.60 15.33
N GLU A 36 -5.86 11.95 16.50
CA GLU A 36 -5.92 10.48 16.61
C GLU A 36 -7.13 9.90 15.88
N GLU A 37 -8.33 10.46 16.09
CA GLU A 37 -9.55 10.04 15.40
C GLU A 37 -9.47 10.27 13.89
N MET A 38 -8.97 11.42 13.44
CA MET A 38 -8.81 11.72 12.02
C MET A 38 -7.75 10.85 11.36
N SER A 39 -6.66 10.53 12.07
CA SER A 39 -5.65 9.58 11.57
C SER A 39 -6.26 8.20 11.40
N LYS A 40 -7.10 7.76 12.35
CA LYS A 40 -7.82 6.49 12.26
C LYS A 40 -8.73 6.44 11.04
N GLU A 41 -9.49 7.50 10.81
CA GLU A 41 -10.40 7.62 9.68
C GLU A 41 -9.63 7.67 8.35
N ALA A 42 -8.50 8.38 8.29
CA ALA A 42 -7.62 8.37 7.13
C ALA A 42 -7.10 6.97 6.81
N GLY A 43 -6.70 6.18 7.81
CA GLY A 43 -6.29 4.79 7.59
C GLY A 43 -7.44 3.94 7.04
N ASN A 44 -8.63 4.02 7.62
CA ASN A 44 -9.82 3.31 7.13
C ASN A 44 -10.13 3.67 5.66
N PHE A 45 -10.06 4.97 5.33
CA PHE A 45 -10.22 5.44 3.96
C PHE A 45 -9.20 4.79 3.00
N LEU A 46 -7.92 4.74 3.40
CA LEU A 46 -6.86 4.12 2.58
C LEU A 46 -7.04 2.59 2.43
N HIS A 47 -7.64 1.91 3.40
CA HIS A 47 -7.95 0.48 3.32
C HIS A 47 -9.14 0.18 2.40
N GLU A 48 -10.26 0.89 2.58
CA GLU A 48 -11.57 0.43 2.10
C GLU A 48 -12.20 1.35 1.03
N GLU A 49 -11.85 2.63 1.05
CA GLU A 49 -12.50 3.63 0.21
C GLU A 49 -11.71 4.04 -1.02
N LEU A 50 -10.40 3.79 -1.00
CA LEU A 50 -9.49 4.15 -2.06
C LEU A 50 -9.89 3.50 -3.41
N ASP A 51 -9.85 4.31 -4.47
CA ASP A 51 -10.43 3.96 -5.77
C ASP A 51 -9.79 4.82 -6.86
N ASP A 52 -9.15 4.18 -7.83
CA ASP A 52 -8.41 4.75 -8.95
C ASP A 52 -9.32 5.60 -9.86
N ASP A 53 -10.63 5.33 -9.89
CA ASP A 53 -11.58 6.06 -10.74
C ASP A 53 -12.18 7.28 -10.03
N LYS A 54 -12.09 7.35 -8.69
CA LYS A 54 -12.72 8.41 -7.88
C LYS A 54 -11.74 9.37 -7.23
N HIS A 55 -10.51 8.91 -7.01
CA HIS A 55 -9.51 9.66 -6.26
C HIS A 55 -8.32 9.99 -7.15
N THR A 56 -7.65 11.10 -6.87
CA THR A 56 -6.42 11.50 -7.56
C THR A 56 -5.19 11.28 -6.67
N GLU A 57 -4.01 11.17 -7.29
CA GLU A 57 -2.76 11.03 -6.53
C GLU A 57 -2.56 12.24 -5.57
N GLU A 58 -2.99 13.45 -5.95
CA GLU A 58 -2.89 14.64 -5.11
C GLU A 58 -3.78 14.57 -3.86
N GLN A 59 -5.00 14.05 -3.99
CA GLN A 59 -5.91 13.88 -2.85
C GLN A 59 -5.35 12.86 -1.86
N VAL A 60 -4.89 11.72 -2.36
CA VAL A 60 -4.29 10.66 -1.54
C VAL A 60 -3.02 11.17 -0.86
N LYS A 61 -2.18 11.90 -1.60
CA LYS A 61 -0.98 12.53 -1.05
C LYS A 61 -1.31 13.53 0.05
N ALA A 62 -2.33 14.38 -0.13
CA ALA A 62 -2.75 15.32 0.89
C ALA A 62 -3.20 14.62 2.18
N ILE A 63 -3.93 13.50 2.08
CA ILE A 63 -4.31 12.68 3.24
C ILE A 63 -3.08 12.14 3.96
N ILE A 64 -2.12 11.57 3.22
CA ILE A 64 -0.88 11.01 3.79
C ILE A 64 -0.03 12.12 4.45
N GLU A 65 0.08 13.30 3.83
CA GLU A 65 0.84 14.41 4.40
C GLU A 65 0.20 14.98 5.67
N LEU A 66 -1.15 14.99 5.74
CA LEU A 66 -1.89 15.41 6.94
C LEU A 66 -1.83 14.36 8.05
N PHE A 67 -1.89 13.07 7.70
CA PHE A 67 -1.95 11.95 8.63
C PHE A 67 -0.96 10.83 8.26
N PRO A 68 0.35 11.03 8.42
CA PRO A 68 1.36 10.03 8.01
C PRO A 68 1.16 8.65 8.63
N GLU A 69 0.75 8.61 9.90
CA GLU A 69 0.55 7.37 10.66
C GLU A 69 -0.58 6.50 10.09
N SER A 70 -1.47 7.08 9.26
CA SER A 70 -2.49 6.30 8.55
C SER A 70 -1.89 5.21 7.66
N LEU A 71 -0.66 5.40 7.14
CA LEU A 71 0.04 4.37 6.36
C LEU A 71 0.53 3.18 7.20
N SER A 72 0.67 3.36 8.52
CA SER A 72 1.08 2.32 9.47
C SER A 72 -0.09 1.69 10.22
N GLN A 73 -1.31 2.16 9.96
CA GLN A 73 -2.50 1.66 10.62
C GLN A 73 -2.83 0.27 10.11
N LEU A 74 -2.98 -0.68 11.03
CA LEU A 74 -3.43 -2.02 10.70
C LEU A 74 -4.95 -2.07 10.74
N ASP A 75 -5.56 -2.83 9.83
CA ASP A 75 -6.96 -3.20 9.91
C ASP A 75 -7.19 -4.40 10.86
N GLU A 76 -8.41 -4.94 10.89
CA GLU A 76 -8.77 -6.07 11.74
C GLU A 76 -8.03 -7.38 11.39
N ASP A 77 -7.46 -7.47 10.18
CA ASP A 77 -6.73 -8.63 9.66
C ASP A 77 -5.20 -8.45 9.78
N ASP A 78 -4.73 -7.43 10.51
CA ASP A 78 -3.31 -7.02 10.61
C ASP A 78 -2.68 -6.70 9.24
N VAL A 79 -3.46 -6.10 8.34
CA VAL A 79 -3.04 -5.70 7.01
C VAL A 79 -2.75 -4.19 7.01
N LEU A 80 -1.74 -3.74 6.27
CA LEU A 80 -1.44 -2.31 6.05
C LEU A 80 -2.22 -1.77 4.86
N PRO A 81 -2.45 -0.45 4.75
CA PRO A 81 -3.23 0.10 3.65
C PRO A 81 -2.61 -0.19 2.28
N ILE A 82 -1.28 -0.23 2.20
CA ILE A 82 -0.58 -0.58 0.96
C ILE A 82 -0.88 -2.02 0.52
N HIS A 83 -1.06 -2.96 1.46
CA HIS A 83 -1.47 -4.32 1.14
C HIS A 83 -2.90 -4.33 0.60
N SER A 84 -3.84 -3.64 1.27
CA SER A 84 -5.22 -3.51 0.77
C SER A 84 -5.26 -2.93 -0.65
N ALA A 85 -4.43 -1.92 -0.93
CA ALA A 85 -4.29 -1.35 -2.27
C ALA A 85 -3.79 -2.36 -3.31
N THR A 86 -2.85 -3.24 -2.96
CA THR A 86 -2.38 -4.32 -3.86
C THR A 86 -3.40 -5.45 -4.08
N MET A 87 -4.25 -5.71 -3.09
CA MET A 87 -5.31 -6.73 -3.13
C MET A 87 -6.59 -6.24 -3.83
N SER A 88 -6.74 -4.93 -3.99
CA SER A 88 -7.90 -4.28 -4.62
C SER A 88 -8.13 -4.75 -6.07
N GLY A 89 -9.39 -4.83 -6.51
CA GLY A 89 -9.78 -5.31 -7.85
C GLY A 89 -10.05 -6.82 -7.98
N CYS A 90 -9.79 -7.59 -6.93
CA CYS A 90 -9.88 -9.06 -6.94
C CYS A 90 -11.29 -9.63 -6.68
N ARG A 91 -12.23 -8.81 -6.19
CA ARG A 91 -13.64 -9.18 -6.01
C ARG A 91 -14.48 -8.47 -7.07
N SER A 92 -15.50 -9.11 -7.64
CA SER A 92 -16.38 -8.46 -8.63
C SER A 92 -17.04 -7.21 -8.01
N GLY A 93 -16.81 -6.04 -8.61
CA GLY A 93 -17.25 -4.74 -8.08
C GLY A 93 -16.30 -4.11 -7.06
N ALA A 94 -15.14 -4.72 -6.80
CA ALA A 94 -14.09 -4.11 -6.00
C ALA A 94 -13.49 -2.91 -6.72
N ARG A 95 -13.34 -1.83 -5.96
CA ARG A 95 -12.58 -0.64 -6.34
C ARG A 95 -11.15 -1.08 -6.61
N SER A 96 -10.55 -0.61 -7.70
CA SER A 96 -9.13 -0.81 -7.96
C SER A 96 -8.41 0.39 -7.35
N SER A 97 -7.42 0.18 -6.49
CA SER A 97 -6.58 1.22 -5.88
C SER A 97 -5.08 0.95 -6.06
N VAL A 98 -4.76 -0.04 -6.89
CA VAL A 98 -3.38 -0.50 -7.10
C VAL A 98 -2.49 0.60 -7.68
N SER A 99 -3.06 1.59 -8.39
CA SER A 99 -2.28 2.67 -9.00
C SER A 99 -1.63 3.60 -7.97
N PHE A 100 -2.16 3.66 -6.75
CA PHE A 100 -1.62 4.48 -5.65
C PHE A 100 -0.46 3.83 -4.90
N VAL A 101 -0.18 2.54 -5.12
CA VAL A 101 0.89 1.82 -4.41
C VAL A 101 2.27 2.51 -4.52
N PRO A 102 2.72 2.99 -5.70
CA PRO A 102 3.99 3.71 -5.78
C PRO A 102 4.02 4.99 -4.94
N LEU A 103 2.90 5.74 -4.91
CA LEU A 103 2.77 6.95 -4.10
C LEU A 103 2.88 6.59 -2.62
N MET A 104 2.07 5.65 -2.14
CA MET A 104 2.05 5.22 -0.73
C MET A 104 3.42 4.71 -0.28
N ALA A 105 4.08 3.87 -1.07
CA ALA A 105 5.40 3.35 -0.75
C ALA A 105 6.46 4.46 -0.66
N SER A 106 6.42 5.42 -1.59
CA SER A 106 7.40 6.51 -1.63
C SER A 106 7.21 7.54 -0.53
N GLU A 107 5.97 7.90 -0.22
CA GLU A 107 5.66 8.80 0.88
C GLU A 107 5.91 8.11 2.22
N GLY A 108 5.54 6.83 2.36
CA GLY A 108 5.87 6.02 3.53
C GLY A 108 7.39 5.94 3.77
N TYR A 109 8.17 5.69 2.72
CA TYR A 109 9.64 5.74 2.80
C TYR A 109 10.16 7.12 3.22
N ARG A 110 9.65 8.20 2.60
CA ARG A 110 10.08 9.57 2.89
C ARG A 110 9.77 10.00 4.32
N LEU A 111 8.61 9.58 4.84
CA LEU A 111 8.11 9.95 6.16
C LEU A 111 8.58 8.99 7.27
N GLY A 112 9.16 7.84 6.91
CA GLY A 112 9.57 6.81 7.88
C GLY A 112 8.40 6.04 8.50
N VAL A 113 7.32 5.86 7.73
CA VAL A 113 6.08 5.18 8.14
C VAL A 113 5.73 4.04 7.17
N GLY A 114 4.71 3.25 7.49
CA GLY A 114 4.28 2.11 6.67
C GLY A 114 4.85 0.76 7.11
N GLY A 115 5.40 0.65 8.32
CA GLY A 115 5.96 -0.60 8.83
C GLY A 115 7.45 -0.80 8.57
N GLU A 116 7.94 -2.03 8.74
CA GLU A 116 9.36 -2.33 8.78
C GLU A 116 10.05 -2.32 7.39
N GLY A 117 11.38 -2.19 7.39
CA GLY A 117 12.19 -2.39 6.18
C GLY A 117 12.43 -1.14 5.32
N ASN A 118 12.08 0.06 5.79
CA ASN A 118 12.38 1.35 5.12
C ASN A 118 11.96 1.38 3.64
N ARG A 119 10.78 0.84 3.32
CA ARG A 119 10.22 0.86 1.95
C ARG A 119 8.72 1.15 1.93
N GLY A 120 8.25 1.95 2.89
CA GLY A 120 6.85 2.38 2.98
C GLY A 120 5.86 1.22 3.05
N GLY A 121 6.26 0.10 3.66
CA GLY A 121 5.42 -1.08 3.82
C GLY A 121 5.43 -2.09 2.69
N LEU A 122 6.18 -1.86 1.60
CA LEU A 122 6.24 -2.81 0.49
C LEU A 122 6.70 -4.22 0.91
N LEU A 123 7.60 -4.30 1.89
CA LEU A 123 8.14 -5.57 2.39
C LEU A 123 7.51 -6.02 3.71
N SER A 124 6.61 -5.21 4.28
CA SER A 124 5.98 -5.58 5.54
C SER A 124 5.20 -6.87 5.33
N VAL A 125 5.43 -7.85 6.18
CA VAL A 125 4.75 -9.13 6.10
C VAL A 125 3.39 -9.01 6.79
N VAL A 126 2.34 -9.49 6.15
CA VAL A 126 1.03 -9.67 6.79
C VAL A 126 1.17 -10.78 7.82
N THR A 127 1.08 -10.44 9.11
CA THR A 127 1.33 -11.38 10.22
C THR A 127 0.33 -12.53 10.27
N ASN A 128 -0.88 -12.33 9.75
CA ASN A 128 -1.93 -13.36 9.70
C ASN A 128 -1.88 -14.22 8.41
N SER A 129 -0.91 -13.98 7.53
CA SER A 129 -0.67 -14.85 6.37
C SER A 129 0.24 -16.01 6.77
N ALA A 130 -0.23 -17.25 6.57
CA ALA A 130 0.59 -18.44 6.82
C ALA A 130 1.89 -18.46 6.00
N ASP A 131 1.88 -17.79 4.84
CA ASP A 131 2.98 -17.76 3.87
C ASP A 131 3.81 -16.47 3.95
N GLY A 132 3.46 -15.56 4.86
CA GLY A 132 4.22 -14.32 5.06
C GLY A 132 4.19 -13.37 3.86
N HIS A 133 3.04 -13.22 3.20
CA HIS A 133 2.91 -12.35 2.05
C HIS A 133 3.14 -10.87 2.38
N ASN A 134 3.77 -10.15 1.43
CA ASN A 134 3.96 -8.70 1.45
C ASN A 134 3.34 -8.05 0.20
N ALA A 135 3.35 -6.71 0.12
CA ALA A 135 2.76 -5.99 -0.99
C ALA A 135 3.39 -6.34 -2.36
N ILE A 136 4.69 -6.61 -2.42
CA ILE A 136 5.36 -6.97 -3.69
C ILE A 136 4.90 -8.36 -4.16
N LEU A 137 4.74 -9.32 -3.25
CA LEU A 137 4.18 -10.63 -3.55
C LEU A 137 2.75 -10.50 -4.11
N TYR A 138 1.91 -9.69 -3.47
CA TYR A 138 0.56 -9.43 -3.97
C TYR A 138 0.53 -8.76 -5.34
N LEU A 139 1.49 -7.89 -5.64
CA LEU A 139 1.63 -7.32 -6.97
C LEU A 139 2.08 -8.36 -8.00
N ALA A 140 2.95 -9.29 -7.63
CA ALA A 140 3.51 -10.30 -8.53
C ALA A 140 2.52 -11.44 -8.85
N GLY A 141 1.84 -11.96 -7.83
CA GLY A 141 1.04 -13.19 -7.95
C GLY A 141 -0.44 -13.01 -8.26
N SER A 142 -1.15 -14.14 -8.40
CA SER A 142 -2.59 -14.24 -8.69
C SER A 142 -3.44 -14.56 -7.45
N PHE A 143 -2.92 -14.36 -6.23
CA PHE A 143 -3.50 -14.82 -4.96
C PHE A 143 -5.00 -14.55 -4.76
N PHE A 144 -5.52 -13.49 -5.37
CA PHE A 144 -6.90 -13.08 -5.23
C PHE A 144 -7.63 -12.94 -6.58
N ASP A 145 -7.01 -13.32 -7.69
CA ASP A 145 -7.63 -13.30 -9.02
C ASP A 145 -8.69 -14.43 -9.06
N GLY A 146 -9.88 -14.17 -8.51
CA GLY A 146 -10.88 -15.17 -8.20
C GLY A 146 -11.20 -16.13 -9.35
N GLU A 147 -11.83 -17.26 -9.03
CA GLU A 147 -12.20 -18.31 -10.01
C GLU A 147 -13.08 -17.79 -11.15
N LYS A 148 -13.79 -16.67 -10.94
CA LYS A 148 -14.73 -16.08 -11.90
C LYS A 148 -14.03 -15.15 -12.89
N GLY A 149 -13.16 -15.76 -13.69
CA GLY A 149 -12.60 -15.17 -14.90
C GLY A 149 -11.09 -14.92 -14.82
N PRO A 150 -10.42 -14.81 -15.98
CA PRO A 150 -9.07 -14.29 -16.00
C PRO A 150 -9.09 -12.90 -15.34
N ALA A 151 -8.07 -12.58 -14.54
CA ALA A 151 -7.77 -11.18 -14.26
C ALA A 151 -7.82 -10.46 -15.60
N SER A 152 -8.57 -9.36 -15.69
CA SER A 152 -8.66 -8.67 -16.97
C SER A 152 -7.23 -8.34 -17.41
N GLU A 153 -6.90 -8.53 -18.68
CA GLU A 153 -5.57 -8.21 -19.21
C GLU A 153 -5.16 -6.76 -18.86
N GLU A 154 -6.16 -5.90 -18.68
CA GLU A 154 -6.02 -4.54 -18.16
C GLU A 154 -5.52 -4.48 -16.72
N PHE A 155 -6.04 -5.31 -15.82
CA PHE A 155 -5.59 -5.40 -14.43
C PHE A 155 -4.13 -5.87 -14.34
N ASP A 156 -3.78 -6.92 -15.11
CA ASP A 156 -2.40 -7.41 -15.20
C ASP A 156 -1.44 -6.31 -15.69
N ARG A 157 -1.85 -5.61 -16.75
CA ARG A 157 -1.13 -4.43 -17.28
C ARG A 157 -0.97 -3.31 -16.25
N LYS A 158 -1.99 -3.08 -15.42
CA LYS A 158 -1.95 -2.04 -14.37
C LYS A 158 -0.91 -2.38 -13.30
N ARG A 159 -0.84 -3.63 -12.87
CA ARG A 159 0.18 -4.12 -11.92
C ARG A 159 1.60 -4.02 -12.50
N VAL A 160 1.80 -4.37 -13.77
CA VAL A 160 3.11 -4.19 -14.44
C VAL A 160 3.56 -2.72 -14.41
N ARG A 161 2.66 -1.77 -14.72
CA ARG A 161 2.98 -0.33 -14.64
C ARG A 161 3.39 0.11 -13.23
N VAL A 162 2.75 -0.45 -12.20
CA VAL A 162 3.10 -0.21 -10.80
C VAL A 162 4.50 -0.76 -10.49
N LEU A 163 4.79 -2.00 -10.89
CA LEU A 163 6.12 -2.61 -10.73
C LEU A 163 7.23 -1.82 -11.46
N GLU A 164 6.95 -1.34 -12.67
CA GLU A 164 7.84 -0.45 -13.43
C GLU A 164 8.11 0.86 -12.68
N LYS A 165 7.06 1.52 -12.17
CA LYS A 165 7.21 2.74 -11.36
C LYS A 165 8.06 2.47 -10.11
N LEU A 166 7.78 1.39 -9.37
CA LEU A 166 8.54 1.02 -8.18
C LEU A 166 10.02 0.73 -8.48
N ARG A 167 10.32 0.12 -9.62
CA ARG A 167 11.69 -0.09 -10.12
C ARG A 167 12.40 1.23 -10.41
N VAL A 168 11.74 2.15 -11.13
CA VAL A 168 12.32 3.48 -11.45
C VAL A 168 12.60 4.28 -10.17
N MET A 169 11.76 4.14 -9.16
CA MET A 169 11.91 4.78 -7.85
C MET A 169 12.92 4.09 -6.93
N ASN A 170 13.55 2.99 -7.38
CA ASN A 170 14.49 2.17 -6.61
C ASN A 170 13.89 1.59 -5.31
N LEU A 171 12.56 1.38 -5.29
CA LEU A 171 11.83 0.75 -4.19
C LEU A 171 11.69 -0.76 -4.41
N LEU A 172 11.52 -1.18 -5.67
CA LEU A 172 11.65 -2.57 -6.11
C LEU A 172 13.05 -2.77 -6.69
N LYS A 173 13.76 -3.79 -6.22
CA LYS A 173 15.16 -4.08 -6.55
C LYS A 173 15.28 -5.47 -7.14
N LYS A 174 16.37 -5.69 -7.88
CA LYS A 174 16.68 -7.00 -8.46
C LYS A 174 16.76 -8.10 -7.39
N VAL A 175 17.36 -7.80 -6.23
CA VAL A 175 17.45 -8.76 -5.10
C VAL A 175 16.09 -9.23 -4.59
N ASP A 176 15.05 -8.39 -4.68
CA ASP A 176 13.70 -8.76 -4.24
C ASP A 176 13.11 -9.86 -5.13
N ILE A 177 13.51 -9.94 -6.41
CA ILE A 177 13.02 -10.96 -7.35
C ILE A 177 13.44 -12.35 -6.87
N GLU A 178 14.69 -12.49 -6.46
CA GLU A 178 15.25 -13.75 -5.95
C GLU A 178 14.78 -14.01 -4.51
N GLU A 179 14.87 -13.02 -3.62
CA GLU A 179 14.55 -13.16 -2.19
C GLU A 179 13.09 -13.56 -1.93
N TYR A 180 12.17 -13.02 -2.74
CA TYR A 180 10.73 -13.30 -2.62
C TYR A 180 10.20 -14.19 -3.75
N ASP A 181 11.09 -14.82 -4.53
CA ASP A 181 10.71 -15.77 -5.58
C ASP A 181 9.62 -15.24 -6.54
N LEU A 182 9.73 -13.96 -6.92
CA LEU A 182 8.65 -13.23 -7.59
C LEU A 182 8.31 -13.83 -8.97
N VAL A 183 9.30 -14.44 -9.62
CA VAL A 183 9.08 -15.13 -10.91
C VAL A 183 8.10 -16.28 -10.71
N ASN A 184 8.33 -17.18 -9.74
CA ASN A 184 7.45 -18.31 -9.50
C ASN A 184 6.03 -17.88 -9.11
N HIS A 185 5.91 -16.87 -8.25
CA HIS A 185 4.59 -16.33 -7.90
C HIS A 185 3.84 -15.73 -9.11
N SER A 186 4.55 -15.31 -10.15
CA SER A 186 3.97 -14.74 -11.36
C SER A 186 3.73 -15.72 -12.52
N LEU A 187 4.03 -17.02 -12.36
CA LEU A 187 3.90 -18.01 -13.45
C LEU A 187 2.46 -18.44 -13.79
N ASP A 188 1.46 -17.95 -13.08
CA ASP A 188 0.06 -18.17 -13.43
C ASP A 188 -0.25 -17.57 -14.82
N LEU A 189 -1.04 -18.27 -15.64
CA LEU A 189 -1.51 -17.80 -16.94
C LEU A 189 -2.21 -16.42 -16.88
N LYS A 190 -2.80 -16.07 -15.73
CA LYS A 190 -3.42 -14.75 -15.47
C LYS A 190 -2.39 -13.62 -15.24
N CYS A 191 -1.13 -13.97 -15.02
CA CYS A 191 -0.04 -13.08 -14.64
C CYS A 191 1.04 -12.96 -15.73
N GLN A 192 0.75 -13.39 -16.98
CA GLN A 192 1.79 -13.53 -18.02
C GLN A 192 2.64 -12.26 -18.18
N ARG A 193 2.04 -11.06 -18.13
CA ARG A 193 2.82 -9.82 -18.31
C ARG A 193 3.73 -9.53 -17.11
N ARG A 194 3.33 -9.93 -15.90
CA ARG A 194 4.16 -9.84 -14.69
C ARG A 194 5.32 -10.82 -14.78
N SER A 195 5.08 -12.05 -15.23
CA SER A 195 6.13 -13.03 -15.51
C SER A 195 7.12 -12.50 -16.54
N ASP A 196 6.64 -11.99 -17.67
CA ASP A 196 7.49 -11.39 -18.71
C ASP A 196 8.31 -10.21 -18.16
N PHE A 197 7.71 -9.38 -17.29
CA PHE A 197 8.40 -8.27 -16.64
C PHE A 197 9.55 -8.75 -15.74
N PHE A 198 9.31 -9.73 -14.86
CA PHE A 198 10.36 -10.22 -13.96
C PHE A 198 11.44 -11.00 -14.70
N THR A 199 11.07 -11.90 -15.63
CA THR A 199 12.03 -12.71 -16.40
C THR A 199 12.88 -11.88 -17.36
N SER A 200 12.33 -10.81 -17.94
CA SER A 200 13.14 -9.88 -18.76
C SER A 200 14.09 -9.02 -17.92
N TRP A 201 13.77 -8.78 -16.65
CA TRP A 201 14.64 -8.06 -15.72
C TRP A 201 15.72 -8.96 -15.12
N ASP A 202 15.35 -10.18 -14.74
CA ASP A 202 16.28 -11.18 -14.22
C ASP A 202 16.04 -12.58 -14.83
N PRO A 203 16.64 -12.87 -15.99
CA PRO A 203 16.47 -14.17 -16.63
C PRO A 203 16.99 -15.34 -15.79
N ASP A 204 18.00 -15.10 -14.96
CA ASP A 204 18.63 -16.14 -14.13
C ASP A 204 17.69 -16.66 -13.03
N ALA A 205 16.69 -15.86 -12.63
CA ALA A 205 15.69 -16.23 -11.64
C ALA A 205 14.82 -17.43 -12.08
N LEU A 206 14.73 -17.73 -13.39
CA LEU A 206 14.07 -18.94 -13.89
C LEU A 206 14.83 -20.24 -13.60
N GLY A 207 16.15 -20.14 -13.35
CA GLY A 207 16.99 -21.27 -13.01
C GLY A 207 17.13 -21.48 -11.49
N ALA A 208 16.70 -20.49 -10.70
CA ALA A 208 16.70 -20.59 -9.26
C ALA A 208 15.69 -21.65 -8.80
N ARG A 209 16.09 -22.44 -7.81
CA ARG A 209 15.19 -23.40 -7.18
C ARG A 209 14.33 -22.63 -6.18
N ASP A 210 13.04 -22.92 -6.17
CA ASP A 210 12.15 -22.38 -5.13
C ASP A 210 12.55 -22.93 -3.74
N SER A 211 11.93 -22.39 -2.69
CA SER A 211 12.11 -22.86 -1.31
C SER A 211 11.75 -24.35 -1.11
N GLN A 212 11.05 -24.95 -2.07
CA GLN A 212 10.63 -26.35 -2.11
C GLN A 212 11.46 -27.21 -3.07
N TRP A 213 12.60 -26.69 -3.56
CA TRP A 213 13.50 -27.34 -4.51
C TRP A 213 12.91 -27.65 -5.89
N ARG A 214 11.80 -27.03 -6.25
CA ARG A 214 11.19 -27.10 -7.58
C ARG A 214 11.83 -26.06 -8.50
N VAL A 215 11.88 -26.42 -9.78
CA VAL A 215 12.35 -25.53 -10.84
C VAL A 215 11.10 -25.00 -11.56
N PRO A 216 10.98 -23.69 -11.81
CA PRO A 216 9.80 -23.06 -12.42
C PRO A 216 9.28 -23.76 -13.69
N ILE A 217 10.18 -24.39 -14.46
CA ILE A 217 9.86 -25.09 -15.71
C ILE A 217 8.94 -26.31 -15.56
N HIS A 218 8.75 -26.83 -14.34
CA HIS A 218 7.93 -28.02 -14.12
C HIS A 218 6.42 -27.76 -14.14
N ASP A 219 5.99 -26.49 -14.02
CA ASP A 219 4.57 -26.11 -13.95
C ASP A 219 4.04 -25.48 -15.26
N VAL A 220 4.87 -25.40 -16.32
CA VAL A 220 4.55 -24.73 -17.60
C VAL A 220 3.99 -25.71 -18.66
N PHE A 221 3.82 -27.00 -18.34
CA PHE A 221 3.34 -28.03 -19.28
C PHE A 221 2.12 -28.82 -18.78
#